data_AF-A0A3M0ZNE3-F1
#
_entry.id   AF-A0A3M0ZNE3-F1
#
_cell.length_a   1.000
_cell.length_b   1.000
_cell.length_c   1.000
_cell.angle_alpha   90.00
_cell.angle_beta   90.00
_cell.angle_gamma   90.00
#
_symmetry.space_group_name_H-M   'P 1'
#
loop_
_entity.id
_entity.type
_entity.pdbx_description
1 polymer ?
#
loop_
_entity_poly.entity_id
_entity_poly.type
_entity_poly.pdbx_seq_one_letter_code
_entity_poly.pdbx_strand_id
1 'polypeptide(L)'
;APGDFAGSAESVTCTNLLPAGSFASFNDDESVATLHAGFISLGGFDTPAELMRCRFHSTGGAPTASDFQVIVIDASTPGVQQASATVHVVSIEPAALDPSCGGCGNGIVEPGEECDDGPGNSDTVADACRSDCTLPVCGDGVADSGEECDDGNRDDSDACTTACRKARCGDGFLYAGVEDCDDGANNSDVQPDACRKDCRAPVCGDGVTDSGEECDDGNEDVSDACLPGCVAARCGDGYVQIGVEECDEGILNDDAEPDHCRRDCRLPEVCGDADGNGIVTATDARWVLRSAVGLIAQCAGGRCDADGNGRVTATDARKILHAAVGLVPEGLDCSLPVVFSLDDPVTVGALQLVVDYSATGSTFVGSGQHVRCVSLTGDGGAFSFNNDTDTSRLVVGLATLAGVVGPADLFTCAFLQGDEPPLPEQFVVDVVDASDPSVRPIDPPAIGVRF
;
A
#
# COMPACT_ATOMS: atom_id res chain seq x y z
N ALA A 1 -38.57 -24.01 -70.01
CA ALA A 1 -38.98 -23.52 -68.67
C ALA A 1 -38.41 -22.12 -68.46
N PRO A 2 -38.99 -21.26 -67.61
CA PRO A 2 -38.42 -19.95 -67.29
C PRO A 2 -37.11 -20.11 -66.50
N GLY A 3 -35.97 -19.79 -67.13
CA GLY A 3 -34.64 -19.99 -66.56
C GLY A 3 -33.66 -20.58 -67.57
N ASP A 4 -32.46 -20.89 -67.10
CA ASP A 4 -31.32 -21.33 -67.93
C ASP A 4 -30.62 -22.55 -67.32
N PHE A 5 -29.93 -23.36 -68.13
CA PHE A 5 -29.09 -24.42 -67.59
C PHE A 5 -27.83 -23.83 -66.94
N ALA A 6 -27.28 -24.51 -65.95
CA ALA A 6 -26.11 -24.03 -65.24
C ALA A 6 -24.82 -24.22 -66.07
N GLY A 7 -24.26 -23.13 -66.59
CA GLY A 7 -23.06 -23.13 -67.45
C GLY A 7 -23.36 -22.50 -68.80
N SER A 8 -22.44 -22.61 -69.77
CA SER A 8 -22.70 -22.15 -71.14
C SER A 8 -21.96 -22.95 -72.21
N ALA A 9 -22.55 -23.05 -73.41
CA ALA A 9 -22.01 -23.84 -74.51
C ALA A 9 -21.63 -25.27 -74.04
N GLU A 10 -20.40 -25.72 -74.31
CA GLU A 10 -19.89 -27.04 -73.90
C GLU A 10 -19.58 -27.15 -72.39
N SER A 11 -19.65 -26.05 -71.63
CA SER A 11 -19.38 -26.02 -70.18
C SER A 11 -20.61 -26.22 -69.29
N VAL A 12 -21.74 -26.61 -69.89
CA VAL A 12 -22.99 -26.87 -69.16
C VAL A 12 -22.84 -28.02 -68.16
N THR A 13 -23.42 -27.83 -66.97
CA THR A 13 -23.36 -28.77 -65.84
C THR A 13 -24.37 -29.89 -66.04
N CYS A 14 -24.04 -30.80 -66.94
CA CYS A 14 -24.80 -32.00 -67.25
C CYS A 14 -23.96 -33.26 -67.04
N THR A 15 -24.59 -34.30 -66.48
CA THR A 15 -23.98 -35.60 -66.20
C THR A 15 -24.58 -36.65 -67.13
N ASN A 16 -23.72 -37.44 -67.80
CA ASN A 16 -24.13 -38.64 -68.53
C ASN A 16 -24.55 -39.74 -67.53
N LEU A 17 -25.77 -40.25 -67.65
CA LEU A 17 -26.29 -41.32 -66.79
C LEU A 17 -26.29 -42.70 -67.47
N LEU A 18 -25.91 -42.78 -68.74
CA LEU A 18 -25.85 -44.03 -69.47
C LEU A 18 -24.72 -44.95 -68.97
N PRO A 19 -24.82 -46.28 -69.16
CA PRO A 19 -23.80 -47.25 -68.74
C PRO A 19 -22.40 -46.96 -69.30
N ALA A 20 -21.39 -47.53 -68.63
CA ALA A 20 -19.99 -47.43 -69.05
C ALA A 20 -19.79 -47.91 -70.50
N GLY A 21 -19.05 -47.14 -71.29
CA GLY A 21 -18.89 -47.36 -72.74
C GLY A 21 -19.83 -46.54 -73.62
N SER A 22 -20.67 -45.68 -73.01
CA SER A 22 -21.42 -44.63 -73.69
C SER A 22 -20.69 -43.29 -73.63
N PHE A 23 -20.93 -42.45 -74.63
CA PHE A 23 -20.45 -41.07 -74.69
C PHE A 23 -21.66 -40.15 -74.79
N ALA A 24 -21.62 -39.05 -74.04
CA ALA A 24 -22.58 -37.97 -74.16
C ALA A 24 -21.87 -36.64 -74.41
N SER A 25 -22.54 -35.76 -75.15
CA SER A 25 -22.12 -34.37 -75.35
C SER A 25 -23.32 -33.46 -75.07
N PHE A 26 -23.05 -32.32 -74.44
CA PHE A 26 -24.04 -31.32 -74.05
C PHE A 26 -23.56 -29.95 -74.50
N ASN A 27 -24.44 -29.19 -75.13
CA ASN A 27 -24.15 -27.83 -75.59
C ASN A 27 -25.37 -26.95 -75.36
N ASP A 28 -25.27 -26.01 -74.43
CA ASP A 28 -26.35 -25.05 -74.14
C ASP A 28 -26.23 -23.82 -75.05
N ASP A 29 -27.34 -23.44 -75.69
CA ASP A 29 -27.45 -22.21 -76.50
C ASP A 29 -28.48 -21.29 -75.86
N GLU A 30 -27.97 -20.31 -75.09
CA GLU A 30 -28.79 -19.37 -74.33
C GLU A 30 -29.53 -18.37 -75.23
N SER A 31 -29.06 -18.17 -76.47
CA SER A 31 -29.67 -17.24 -77.41
C SER A 31 -31.05 -17.69 -77.88
N VAL A 32 -31.29 -19.00 -77.83
CA VAL A 32 -32.55 -19.64 -78.23
C VAL A 32 -33.16 -20.51 -77.13
N ALA A 33 -32.56 -20.52 -75.93
CA ALA A 33 -32.97 -21.31 -74.77
C ALA A 33 -33.09 -22.82 -75.07
N THR A 34 -32.08 -23.37 -75.74
CA THR A 34 -32.05 -24.79 -76.14
C THR A 34 -30.78 -25.49 -75.71
N LEU A 35 -30.94 -26.61 -75.01
CA LEU A 35 -29.86 -27.56 -74.73
C LEU A 35 -29.81 -28.65 -75.80
N HIS A 36 -28.71 -28.70 -76.56
CA HIS A 36 -28.42 -29.79 -77.47
C HIS A 36 -27.70 -30.93 -76.73
N ALA A 37 -28.26 -32.13 -76.79
CA ALA A 37 -27.67 -33.32 -76.18
C ALA A 37 -27.50 -34.43 -77.23
N GLY A 38 -26.31 -35.03 -77.28
CA GLY A 38 -25.98 -36.16 -78.15
C GLY A 38 -25.52 -37.36 -77.33
N PHE A 39 -25.95 -38.56 -77.70
CA PHE A 39 -25.61 -39.80 -77.00
C PHE A 39 -25.18 -40.88 -77.99
N ILE A 40 -24.08 -41.58 -77.71
CA ILE A 40 -23.57 -42.70 -78.51
C ILE A 40 -23.22 -43.87 -77.58
N SER A 41 -23.72 -45.08 -77.88
CA SER A 41 -23.33 -46.32 -77.20
C SER A 41 -23.01 -47.40 -78.23
N LEU A 42 -21.84 -48.04 -78.11
CA LEU A 42 -21.40 -49.10 -79.03
C LEU A 42 -22.20 -50.40 -78.86
N GLY A 43 -22.75 -50.66 -77.66
CA GLY A 43 -23.53 -51.86 -77.35
C GLY A 43 -25.05 -51.62 -77.36
N GLY A 44 -25.50 -50.40 -77.62
CA GLY A 44 -26.87 -49.97 -77.30
C GLY A 44 -27.07 -49.83 -75.78
N PHE A 45 -28.31 -49.54 -75.38
CA PHE A 45 -28.76 -49.58 -73.99
C PHE A 45 -30.23 -49.97 -73.98
N ASP A 46 -30.67 -50.66 -72.93
CA ASP A 46 -32.07 -51.07 -72.79
C ASP A 46 -32.94 -49.87 -72.44
N THR A 47 -34.17 -49.85 -72.96
CA THR A 47 -35.17 -48.82 -72.64
C THR A 47 -36.28 -49.38 -71.75
N PRO A 48 -36.84 -48.61 -70.80
CA PRO A 48 -36.54 -47.20 -70.49
C PRO A 48 -35.22 -47.00 -69.72
N ALA A 49 -34.52 -45.89 -70.00
CA ALA A 49 -33.27 -45.51 -69.33
C ALA A 49 -33.21 -44.00 -69.06
N GLU A 50 -32.55 -43.62 -67.97
CA GLU A 50 -32.20 -42.22 -67.69
C GLU A 50 -30.98 -41.81 -68.52
N LEU A 51 -31.11 -40.78 -69.35
CA LEU A 51 -30.05 -40.38 -70.29
C LEU A 51 -29.06 -39.40 -69.67
N MET A 52 -29.58 -38.35 -69.01
CA MET A 52 -28.77 -37.27 -68.46
C MET A 52 -29.43 -36.62 -67.24
N ARG A 53 -28.61 -35.95 -66.45
CA ARG A 53 -29.05 -35.03 -65.38
C ARG A 53 -28.33 -33.70 -65.53
N CYS A 54 -29.07 -32.61 -65.58
CA CYS A 54 -28.53 -31.27 -65.72
C CYS A 54 -28.98 -30.37 -64.56
N ARG A 55 -28.13 -29.42 -64.15
CA ARG A 55 -28.51 -28.37 -63.19
C ARG A 55 -29.19 -27.23 -63.95
N PHE A 56 -30.31 -26.73 -63.43
CA PHE A 56 -31.14 -25.68 -64.06
C PHE A 56 -31.45 -24.59 -63.04
N HIS A 57 -31.27 -23.33 -63.42
CA HIS A 57 -31.58 -22.15 -62.61
C HIS A 57 -32.93 -21.58 -63.02
N SER A 58 -33.93 -21.70 -62.15
CA SER A 58 -35.25 -21.15 -62.42
C SER A 58 -35.37 -19.68 -62.03
N THR A 59 -36.06 -18.89 -62.86
CA THR A 59 -36.32 -17.45 -62.63
C THR A 59 -37.76 -17.15 -62.21
N GLY A 60 -38.62 -18.18 -62.08
CA GLY A 60 -40.08 -18.00 -61.90
C GLY A 60 -40.79 -19.07 -61.06
N GLY A 61 -40.10 -19.69 -60.10
CA GLY A 61 -40.62 -20.78 -59.25
C GLY A 61 -40.18 -22.18 -59.73
N ALA A 62 -40.50 -23.25 -59.00
CA ALA A 62 -40.04 -24.59 -59.34
C ALA A 62 -40.62 -25.04 -60.70
N PRO A 63 -39.79 -25.35 -61.72
CA PRO A 63 -40.28 -25.79 -63.01
C PRO A 63 -40.84 -27.21 -62.91
N THR A 64 -41.78 -27.52 -63.78
CA THR A 64 -42.42 -28.83 -63.93
C THR A 64 -41.94 -29.50 -65.22
N ALA A 65 -42.10 -30.83 -65.33
CA ALA A 65 -41.70 -31.57 -66.54
C ALA A 65 -42.39 -31.05 -67.81
N SER A 66 -43.61 -30.51 -67.71
CA SER A 66 -44.35 -29.89 -68.81
C SER A 66 -43.75 -28.57 -69.30
N ASP A 67 -42.90 -27.91 -68.52
CA ASP A 67 -42.25 -26.67 -68.90
C ASP A 67 -41.06 -26.91 -69.84
N PHE A 68 -40.66 -28.16 -70.06
CA PHE A 68 -39.57 -28.56 -70.94
C PHE A 68 -40.12 -29.28 -72.18
N GLN A 69 -39.81 -28.74 -73.35
CA GLN A 69 -40.12 -29.40 -74.62
C GLN A 69 -38.89 -30.18 -75.08
N VAL A 70 -39.06 -31.50 -75.29
CA VAL A 70 -37.99 -32.38 -75.78
C VAL A 70 -38.30 -32.82 -77.20
N ILE A 71 -37.36 -32.61 -78.12
CA ILE A 71 -37.47 -32.98 -79.54
C ILE A 71 -36.36 -33.97 -79.87
N VAL A 72 -36.73 -35.16 -80.33
CA VAL A 72 -35.78 -36.16 -80.83
C VAL A 72 -35.50 -35.88 -82.31
N ILE A 73 -34.26 -35.49 -82.62
CA ILE A 73 -33.85 -35.10 -83.98
C ILE A 73 -33.53 -36.34 -84.83
N ASP A 74 -32.74 -37.26 -84.29
CA ASP A 74 -32.40 -38.54 -84.90
C ASP A 74 -32.19 -39.60 -83.81
N ALA A 75 -32.51 -40.84 -84.14
CA ALA A 75 -32.27 -42.00 -83.29
C ALA A 75 -32.01 -43.21 -84.18
N SER A 76 -31.00 -44.00 -83.84
CA SER A 76 -30.67 -45.23 -84.55
C SER A 76 -30.36 -46.35 -83.57
N THR A 77 -30.61 -47.58 -83.98
CA THR A 77 -30.16 -48.77 -83.23
C THR A 77 -28.94 -49.36 -83.93
N PRO A 78 -27.97 -49.93 -83.19
CA PRO A 78 -26.80 -50.54 -83.82
C PRO A 78 -27.21 -51.58 -84.86
N GLY A 79 -26.85 -51.37 -86.13
CA GLY A 79 -27.17 -52.26 -87.25
C GLY A 79 -28.50 -51.99 -87.98
N VAL A 80 -29.31 -51.03 -87.55
CA VAL A 80 -30.53 -50.59 -88.26
C VAL A 80 -30.47 -49.08 -88.48
N GLN A 81 -30.79 -48.62 -89.70
CA GLN A 81 -30.96 -47.19 -89.94
C GLN A 81 -32.37 -46.76 -89.49
N GLN A 82 -32.41 -45.72 -88.66
CA GLN A 82 -33.58 -45.09 -88.05
C GLN A 82 -34.35 -45.95 -87.03
N ALA A 83 -34.62 -45.34 -85.88
CA ALA A 83 -35.45 -45.87 -84.81
C ALA A 83 -36.43 -44.80 -84.34
N SER A 84 -37.63 -45.21 -83.92
CA SER A 84 -38.55 -44.30 -83.22
C SER A 84 -38.21 -44.33 -81.73
N ALA A 85 -37.93 -43.17 -81.14
CA ALA A 85 -37.65 -43.00 -79.73
C ALA A 85 -38.44 -41.82 -79.17
N THR A 86 -38.76 -41.88 -77.88
CA THR A 86 -39.41 -40.77 -77.16
C THR A 86 -38.63 -40.50 -75.88
N VAL A 87 -38.36 -39.22 -75.61
CA VAL A 87 -37.60 -38.76 -74.45
C VAL A 87 -38.44 -37.70 -73.73
N HIS A 88 -38.49 -37.78 -72.41
CA HIS A 88 -39.27 -36.89 -71.55
C HIS A 88 -38.46 -36.58 -70.28
N VAL A 89 -38.75 -35.46 -69.63
CA VAL A 89 -38.20 -35.15 -68.30
C VAL A 89 -38.92 -36.02 -67.27
N VAL A 90 -38.18 -36.89 -66.57
CA VAL A 90 -38.74 -37.89 -65.65
C VAL A 90 -38.87 -37.40 -64.21
N SER A 91 -37.95 -36.54 -63.76
CA SER A 91 -37.95 -35.95 -62.43
C SER A 91 -37.28 -34.58 -62.45
N ILE A 92 -37.76 -33.69 -61.56
CA ILE A 92 -37.12 -32.43 -61.24
C ILE A 92 -37.00 -32.44 -59.72
N GLU A 93 -35.78 -32.64 -59.23
CA GLU A 93 -35.50 -32.67 -57.81
C GLU A 93 -34.92 -31.30 -57.42
N PRO A 94 -35.46 -30.63 -56.39
CA PRO A 94 -34.78 -29.46 -55.84
C PRO A 94 -33.40 -29.92 -55.39
N ALA A 95 -32.36 -29.14 -55.74
CA ALA A 95 -31.05 -29.35 -55.15
C ALA A 95 -31.26 -29.31 -53.62
N ALA A 96 -31.07 -30.46 -52.95
CA ALA A 96 -31.24 -30.55 -51.52
C ALA A 96 -30.37 -29.47 -50.87
N LEU A 97 -31.03 -28.47 -50.28
CA LEU A 97 -30.51 -27.35 -49.49
C LEU A 97 -28.99 -27.16 -49.67
N ASP A 98 -28.65 -26.49 -50.77
CA ASP A 98 -27.34 -25.87 -50.91
C ASP A 98 -27.14 -24.92 -49.71
N PRO A 99 -26.15 -25.13 -48.82
CA PRO A 99 -25.92 -24.28 -47.67
C PRO A 99 -25.55 -22.83 -48.04
N SER A 100 -25.39 -22.53 -49.33
CA SER A 100 -25.20 -21.18 -49.85
C SER A 100 -26.50 -20.46 -50.25
N CYS A 101 -27.67 -21.07 -50.03
CA CYS A 101 -28.98 -20.51 -50.44
C CYS A 101 -29.99 -20.45 -49.27
N GLY A 102 -29.50 -20.24 -48.05
CA GLY A 102 -30.28 -20.08 -46.81
C GLY A 102 -29.33 -20.03 -45.62
N GLY A 103 -28.40 -19.08 -45.67
CA GLY A 103 -27.36 -18.90 -44.68
C GLY A 103 -27.41 -17.48 -44.17
N CYS A 104 -27.23 -17.35 -42.87
CA CYS A 104 -27.13 -16.07 -42.19
C CYS A 104 -26.23 -15.07 -42.94
N GLY A 105 -26.73 -13.86 -43.15
CA GLY A 105 -25.99 -12.76 -43.79
C GLY A 105 -26.40 -12.51 -45.24
N ASN A 106 -27.59 -12.95 -45.66
CA ASN A 106 -28.13 -12.68 -46.99
C ASN A 106 -29.07 -11.45 -47.02
N GLY A 107 -29.35 -10.85 -45.86
CA GLY A 107 -30.21 -9.66 -45.69
C GLY A 107 -31.70 -9.97 -45.68
N ILE A 108 -32.09 -11.23 -45.49
CA ILE A 108 -33.48 -11.70 -45.45
C ILE A 108 -33.64 -12.58 -44.22
N VAL A 109 -34.47 -12.15 -43.25
CA VAL A 109 -34.77 -12.96 -42.06
C VAL A 109 -35.58 -14.21 -42.43
N GLU A 110 -34.96 -15.38 -42.29
CA GLU A 110 -35.51 -16.70 -42.60
C GLU A 110 -35.98 -17.48 -41.35
N PRO A 111 -36.78 -18.55 -41.50
CA PRO A 111 -37.18 -19.38 -40.36
C PRO A 111 -35.98 -20.04 -39.67
N GLY A 112 -35.66 -19.57 -38.45
CA GLY A 112 -34.51 -20.02 -37.67
C GLY A 112 -33.54 -18.89 -37.33
N GLU A 113 -33.68 -17.73 -37.97
CA GLU A 113 -32.93 -16.51 -37.71
C GLU A 113 -33.74 -15.56 -36.81
N GLU A 114 -33.05 -14.87 -35.90
CA GLU A 114 -33.65 -13.80 -35.09
C GLU A 114 -33.48 -12.42 -35.75
N CYS A 115 -32.45 -12.26 -36.59
CA CYS A 115 -32.13 -11.09 -37.40
C CYS A 115 -31.30 -11.51 -38.64
N ASP A 116 -31.16 -10.63 -39.64
CA ASP A 116 -30.21 -10.77 -40.75
C ASP A 116 -29.96 -9.38 -41.39
N ASP A 117 -28.85 -8.73 -41.01
CA ASP A 117 -28.41 -7.44 -41.56
C ASP A 117 -27.56 -7.60 -42.83
N GLY A 118 -27.51 -8.81 -43.39
CA GLY A 118 -26.76 -9.15 -44.59
C GLY A 118 -25.25 -9.07 -44.35
N PRO A 119 -24.50 -8.38 -45.24
CA PRO A 119 -23.10 -8.04 -45.01
C PRO A 119 -22.85 -7.18 -43.75
N GLY A 120 -23.91 -6.69 -43.09
CA GLY A 120 -23.84 -5.91 -41.86
C GLY A 120 -23.70 -6.75 -40.59
N ASN A 121 -23.87 -8.07 -40.65
CA ASN A 121 -23.70 -8.94 -39.48
C ASN A 121 -22.26 -8.86 -38.94
N SER A 122 -22.12 -8.83 -37.61
CA SER A 122 -20.82 -8.68 -36.96
C SER A 122 -20.83 -9.18 -35.52
N ASP A 123 -19.76 -9.87 -35.12
CA ASP A 123 -19.48 -10.27 -33.73
C ASP A 123 -18.58 -9.26 -33.01
N THR A 124 -18.48 -8.03 -33.53
CA THR A 124 -17.58 -6.99 -33.00
C THR A 124 -18.15 -5.58 -33.07
N VAL A 125 -19.28 -5.40 -33.76
CA VAL A 125 -19.93 -4.10 -33.93
C VAL A 125 -21.18 -4.09 -33.07
N ALA A 126 -21.30 -3.08 -32.23
CA ALA A 126 -22.46 -2.90 -31.37
C ALA A 126 -23.76 -2.80 -32.19
N ASP A 127 -24.82 -3.41 -31.68
CA ASP A 127 -26.17 -3.52 -32.21
C ASP A 127 -26.29 -4.28 -33.54
N ALA A 128 -25.20 -4.84 -34.06
CA ALA A 128 -25.23 -5.65 -35.26
C ALA A 128 -25.78 -7.05 -34.93
N CYS A 129 -26.56 -7.59 -35.87
CA CYS A 129 -26.89 -9.00 -35.87
C CYS A 129 -25.60 -9.85 -35.81
N ARG A 130 -25.56 -10.88 -34.96
CA ARG A 130 -24.39 -11.76 -34.86
C ARG A 130 -24.21 -12.57 -36.14
N SER A 131 -23.00 -13.08 -36.38
CA SER A 131 -22.66 -13.80 -37.62
C SER A 131 -23.41 -15.14 -37.78
N ASP A 132 -24.07 -15.61 -36.73
CA ASP A 132 -24.97 -16.76 -36.70
C ASP A 132 -26.46 -16.39 -36.69
N CYS A 133 -26.79 -15.11 -36.90
CA CYS A 133 -28.14 -14.57 -37.03
C CYS A 133 -28.97 -14.63 -35.76
N THR A 134 -28.30 -14.65 -34.60
CA THR A 134 -28.93 -14.31 -33.33
C THR A 134 -28.90 -12.81 -33.10
N LEU A 135 -29.88 -12.31 -32.36
CA LEU A 135 -29.84 -10.93 -31.91
C LEU A 135 -28.65 -10.71 -30.96
N PRO A 136 -28.12 -9.48 -30.90
CA PRO A 136 -27.19 -9.08 -29.85
C PRO A 136 -27.78 -9.40 -28.47
N VAL A 137 -27.01 -10.11 -27.64
CA VAL A 137 -27.43 -10.52 -26.30
C VAL A 137 -26.27 -10.48 -25.32
N CYS A 138 -26.57 -10.04 -24.10
CA CYS A 138 -25.65 -10.15 -22.99
C CYS A 138 -24.97 -11.53 -22.85
N GLY A 139 -23.64 -11.47 -22.79
CA GLY A 139 -22.69 -12.56 -22.72
C GLY A 139 -22.16 -13.02 -24.08
N ASP A 140 -22.26 -12.20 -25.14
CA ASP A 140 -21.79 -12.55 -26.48
C ASP A 140 -20.43 -11.93 -26.86
N GLY A 141 -19.88 -11.08 -25.98
CA GLY A 141 -18.57 -10.47 -26.09
C GLY A 141 -18.57 -9.08 -26.70
N VAL A 142 -19.73 -8.49 -27.00
CA VAL A 142 -19.84 -7.13 -27.53
C VAL A 142 -20.84 -6.32 -26.70
N ALA A 143 -20.42 -5.17 -26.20
CA ALA A 143 -21.32 -4.28 -25.48
C ALA A 143 -22.29 -3.58 -26.44
N ASP A 144 -23.56 -4.00 -26.41
CA ASP A 144 -24.63 -3.49 -27.27
C ASP A 144 -25.44 -2.35 -26.62
N SER A 145 -26.33 -1.68 -27.37
CA SER A 145 -27.10 -0.54 -26.86
C SER A 145 -28.06 -0.97 -25.74
N GLY A 146 -27.77 -0.50 -24.52
CA GLY A 146 -28.52 -0.83 -23.31
C GLY A 146 -27.73 -1.66 -22.31
N GLU A 147 -26.58 -2.17 -22.72
CA GLU A 147 -25.61 -2.87 -21.90
C GLU A 147 -24.54 -1.89 -21.39
N GLU A 148 -24.19 -1.98 -20.10
CA GLU A 148 -23.10 -1.17 -19.53
C GLU A 148 -21.72 -1.83 -19.75
N CYS A 149 -21.71 -3.14 -19.98
CA CYS A 149 -20.56 -4.00 -20.25
C CYS A 149 -21.05 -5.29 -20.93
N ASP A 150 -20.14 -6.02 -21.57
CA ASP A 150 -20.30 -7.43 -21.97
C ASP A 150 -18.89 -8.05 -21.97
N ASP A 151 -18.68 -9.14 -21.26
CA ASP A 151 -17.38 -9.80 -21.14
C ASP A 151 -17.36 -11.21 -21.79
N GLY A 152 -18.39 -11.54 -22.55
CA GLY A 152 -18.51 -12.78 -23.31
C GLY A 152 -18.87 -14.00 -22.47
N ASN A 153 -19.34 -13.81 -21.23
CA ASN A 153 -19.78 -14.89 -20.37
C ASN A 153 -21.16 -14.59 -19.72
N ARG A 154 -21.65 -15.55 -18.93
CA ARG A 154 -22.88 -15.39 -18.12
C ARG A 154 -22.63 -15.74 -16.66
N ASP A 155 -21.58 -15.16 -16.11
CA ASP A 155 -21.20 -15.23 -14.70
C ASP A 155 -21.63 -13.93 -14.01
N ASP A 156 -22.28 -14.04 -12.86
CA ASP A 156 -22.69 -12.88 -12.07
C ASP A 156 -21.60 -12.44 -11.08
N SER A 157 -20.47 -13.15 -11.02
CA SER A 157 -19.44 -12.96 -10.00
C SER A 157 -18.20 -12.20 -10.49
N ASP A 158 -18.23 -11.60 -11.67
CA ASP A 158 -17.11 -10.82 -12.20
C ASP A 158 -17.48 -9.35 -12.47
N ALA A 159 -16.68 -8.64 -13.27
CA ALA A 159 -16.88 -7.23 -13.57
C ALA A 159 -18.16 -6.93 -14.35
N CYS A 160 -18.75 -7.91 -15.02
CA CYS A 160 -19.95 -7.77 -15.82
C CYS A 160 -21.00 -8.83 -15.46
N THR A 161 -22.05 -8.39 -14.76
CA THR A 161 -23.15 -9.29 -14.39
C THR A 161 -23.89 -9.85 -15.61
N THR A 162 -24.64 -10.94 -15.43
CA THR A 162 -25.50 -11.57 -16.45
C THR A 162 -26.62 -10.66 -16.97
N ALA A 163 -26.85 -9.52 -16.30
CA ALA A 163 -27.75 -8.46 -16.75
C ALA A 163 -27.03 -7.37 -17.56
N CYS A 164 -25.76 -7.60 -17.93
CA CYS A 164 -24.87 -6.68 -18.61
C CYS A 164 -24.78 -5.31 -17.94
N ARG A 165 -24.67 -5.38 -16.61
CA ARG A 165 -24.38 -4.22 -15.76
C ARG A 165 -23.02 -4.41 -15.12
N LYS A 166 -22.30 -3.31 -14.99
CA LYS A 166 -21.02 -3.32 -14.28
C LYS A 166 -21.26 -3.69 -12.82
N ALA A 167 -20.36 -4.50 -12.28
CA ALA A 167 -20.26 -4.75 -10.85
C ALA A 167 -20.29 -3.43 -10.06
N ARG A 168 -21.04 -3.41 -8.96
CA ARG A 168 -21.21 -2.22 -8.12
C ARG A 168 -20.90 -2.54 -6.67
N CYS A 169 -19.80 -1.97 -6.20
CA CYS A 169 -19.47 -1.94 -4.79
C CYS A 169 -20.63 -1.39 -3.93
N GLY A 170 -20.98 -2.10 -2.87
CA GLY A 170 -22.01 -1.72 -1.90
C GLY A 170 -23.38 -2.31 -2.19
N ASP A 171 -23.50 -3.25 -3.13
CA ASP A 171 -24.73 -3.97 -3.43
C ASP A 171 -24.86 -5.31 -2.66
N GLY A 172 -23.78 -5.72 -1.98
CA GLY A 172 -23.72 -6.89 -1.13
C GLY A 172 -23.37 -8.19 -1.87
N PHE A 173 -22.92 -8.10 -3.12
CA PHE A 173 -22.43 -9.23 -3.90
C PHE A 173 -20.93 -9.12 -4.12
N LEU A 174 -20.17 -10.13 -3.67
CA LEU A 174 -18.73 -10.18 -3.87
C LEU A 174 -18.37 -10.53 -5.32
N TYR A 175 -17.82 -9.56 -6.06
CA TYR A 175 -17.35 -9.74 -7.44
C TYR A 175 -15.84 -10.06 -7.47
N ALA A 176 -15.53 -11.32 -7.80
CA ALA A 176 -14.18 -11.86 -7.81
C ALA A 176 -13.24 -11.09 -8.75
N GLY A 177 -12.11 -10.60 -8.19
CA GLY A 177 -11.10 -9.85 -8.94
C GLY A 177 -11.48 -8.40 -9.26
N VAL A 178 -12.64 -7.94 -8.81
CA VAL A 178 -13.10 -6.55 -8.89
C VAL A 178 -13.00 -5.87 -7.53
N GLU A 179 -13.32 -6.61 -6.47
CA GLU A 179 -13.36 -6.15 -5.09
C GLU A 179 -12.88 -7.24 -4.13
N ASP A 180 -12.40 -6.81 -2.97
CA ASP A 180 -11.87 -7.70 -1.93
C ASP A 180 -12.96 -8.10 -0.92
N CYS A 181 -13.99 -7.26 -0.77
CA CYS A 181 -15.13 -7.46 0.10
C CYS A 181 -16.34 -6.66 -0.42
N ASP A 182 -17.55 -7.02 0.03
CA ASP A 182 -18.73 -6.16 -0.07
C ASP A 182 -19.76 -6.52 1.01
N ASP A 183 -19.84 -5.70 2.06
CA ASP A 183 -20.84 -5.82 3.13
C ASP A 183 -22.14 -5.05 2.79
N GLY A 184 -22.27 -4.59 1.55
CA GLY A 184 -23.39 -3.85 1.02
C GLY A 184 -23.56 -2.49 1.68
N ALA A 185 -24.76 -2.24 2.21
CA ALA A 185 -25.05 -1.01 2.94
C ALA A 185 -24.24 -0.83 4.25
N ASN A 186 -23.51 -1.85 4.69
CA ASN A 186 -22.68 -1.79 5.90
C ASN A 186 -21.22 -1.37 5.61
N ASN A 187 -20.84 -1.15 4.35
CA ASN A 187 -19.51 -0.64 4.02
C ASN A 187 -19.26 0.73 4.70
N SER A 188 -18.06 0.93 5.26
CA SER A 188 -17.77 2.07 6.12
C SER A 188 -16.28 2.42 6.17
N ASP A 189 -15.98 3.71 6.07
CA ASP A 189 -14.62 4.28 6.20
C ASP A 189 -14.37 4.81 7.62
N VAL A 190 -15.17 4.37 8.61
CA VAL A 190 -15.04 4.78 10.02
C VAL A 190 -15.35 3.66 11.02
N GLN A 191 -15.93 2.56 10.54
CA GLN A 191 -16.30 1.43 11.39
C GLN A 191 -15.15 0.42 11.33
N PRO A 192 -14.65 -0.04 12.49
CA PRO A 192 -13.65 -1.11 12.52
C PRO A 192 -14.17 -2.39 11.86
N ASP A 193 -13.27 -3.08 11.15
CA ASP A 193 -13.44 -4.36 10.46
C ASP A 193 -14.50 -4.36 9.34
N ALA A 194 -15.04 -3.19 9.00
CA ALA A 194 -16.00 -3.07 7.92
C ALA A 194 -15.27 -2.95 6.58
N CYS A 195 -15.85 -3.54 5.54
CA CYS A 195 -15.43 -3.28 4.18
C CYS A 195 -15.45 -1.77 3.87
N ARG A 196 -14.40 -1.24 3.23
CA ARG A 196 -14.35 0.19 2.89
C ARG A 196 -15.37 0.53 1.81
N LYS A 197 -15.77 1.80 1.70
CA LYS A 197 -16.80 2.20 0.71
C LYS A 197 -16.35 2.08 -0.74
N ASP A 198 -15.07 1.84 -0.98
CA ASP A 198 -14.49 1.49 -2.27
C ASP A 198 -14.28 -0.03 -2.46
N CYS A 199 -14.87 -0.85 -1.57
CA CYS A 199 -14.84 -2.32 -1.58
C CYS A 199 -13.44 -2.94 -1.50
N ARG A 200 -12.55 -2.21 -0.82
CA ARG A 200 -11.30 -2.75 -0.33
C ARG A 200 -11.48 -3.31 1.07
N ALA A 201 -10.78 -4.41 1.32
CA ALA A 201 -10.70 -4.96 2.67
C ALA A 201 -10.04 -3.92 3.60
N PRO A 202 -10.45 -3.89 4.89
CA PRO A 202 -9.75 -3.12 5.91
C PRO A 202 -8.25 -3.47 5.91
N VAL A 203 -7.41 -2.45 5.83
CA VAL A 203 -5.95 -2.59 5.80
C VAL A 203 -5.29 -1.44 6.52
N CYS A 204 -4.18 -1.74 7.17
CA CYS A 204 -3.32 -0.72 7.77
C CYS A 204 -2.97 0.41 6.80
N GLY A 205 -3.17 1.64 7.25
CA GLY A 205 -2.94 2.88 6.51
C GLY A 205 -4.21 3.40 5.82
N ASP A 206 -5.40 2.89 6.15
CA ASP A 206 -6.66 3.36 5.59
C ASP A 206 -7.40 4.39 6.47
N GLY A 207 -6.84 4.70 7.63
CA GLY A 207 -7.30 5.74 8.54
C GLY A 207 -8.32 5.26 9.58
N VAL A 208 -8.54 3.95 9.69
CA VAL A 208 -9.45 3.37 10.68
C VAL A 208 -8.76 2.20 11.38
N THR A 209 -8.66 2.29 12.69
CA THR A 209 -8.05 1.21 13.49
C THR A 209 -8.93 -0.03 13.50
N ASP A 210 -8.47 -1.08 12.86
CA ASP A 210 -9.15 -2.37 12.74
C ASP A 210 -8.65 -3.43 13.74
N SER A 211 -9.32 -4.58 13.79
CA SER A 211 -8.94 -5.66 14.71
C SER A 211 -7.57 -6.22 14.38
N GLY A 212 -6.61 -5.97 15.28
CA GLY A 212 -5.22 -6.41 15.14
C GLY A 212 -4.24 -5.25 15.02
N GLU A 213 -4.74 -4.04 14.84
CA GLU A 213 -3.96 -2.81 14.76
C GLU A 213 -3.91 -2.12 16.13
N GLU A 214 -2.74 -1.56 16.49
CA GLU A 214 -2.58 -0.74 17.70
C GLU A 214 -2.94 0.73 17.43
N CYS A 215 -2.82 1.18 16.19
CA CYS A 215 -3.11 2.51 15.68
C CYS A 215 -3.35 2.44 14.16
N ASP A 216 -3.97 3.46 13.56
CA ASP A 216 -3.96 3.70 12.11
C ASP A 216 -4.16 5.21 11.88
N ASP A 217 -3.23 5.87 11.21
CA ASP A 217 -3.29 7.30 10.91
C ASP A 217 -3.43 7.62 9.42
N GLY A 218 -3.74 6.61 8.61
CA GLY A 218 -4.06 6.74 7.20
C GLY A 218 -2.86 6.99 6.30
N ASN A 219 -1.63 6.70 6.76
CA ASN A 219 -0.42 6.92 5.96
C ASN A 219 0.66 5.84 6.21
N GLU A 220 1.77 5.90 5.45
CA GLU A 220 2.91 4.96 5.57
C GLU A 220 4.21 5.67 6.01
N ASP A 221 4.08 6.81 6.69
CA ASP A 221 5.21 7.53 7.29
C ASP A 221 5.69 6.77 8.53
N VAL A 222 7.01 6.65 8.67
CA VAL A 222 7.65 5.97 9.82
C VAL A 222 8.00 6.96 10.93
N SER A 223 7.84 8.27 10.66
CA SER A 223 8.30 9.34 11.54
C SER A 223 7.20 9.97 12.38
N ASP A 224 6.01 9.38 12.41
CA ASP A 224 4.91 9.78 13.28
C ASP A 224 4.62 8.72 14.34
N ALA A 225 3.46 8.82 14.99
CA ALA A 225 3.10 7.96 16.10
C ALA A 225 2.63 6.56 15.67
N CYS A 226 2.36 6.34 14.39
CA CYS A 226 1.82 5.08 13.89
C CYS A 226 2.67 4.53 12.76
N LEU A 227 3.43 3.46 13.05
CA LEU A 227 4.32 2.88 12.06
C LEU A 227 3.52 2.21 10.91
N PRO A 228 4.11 2.01 9.72
CA PRO A 228 3.43 1.40 8.54
C PRO A 228 2.90 -0.04 8.74
N GLY A 229 3.16 -0.65 9.90
CA GLY A 229 2.58 -1.93 10.31
C GLY A 229 1.42 -1.78 11.29
N CYS A 230 0.90 -0.57 11.49
CA CYS A 230 -0.16 -0.23 12.45
C CYS A 230 0.18 -0.64 13.87
N VAL A 231 1.45 -0.40 14.22
CA VAL A 231 2.02 -0.60 15.54
C VAL A 231 2.36 0.77 16.09
N ALA A 232 2.03 1.00 17.36
CA ALA A 232 2.38 2.25 18.01
C ALA A 232 3.90 2.40 18.03
N ALA A 233 4.37 3.59 17.66
CA ALA A 233 5.80 3.88 17.64
C ALA A 233 6.41 3.81 19.05
N ARG A 234 7.68 3.39 19.14
CA ARG A 234 8.34 3.13 20.43
C ARG A 234 9.73 3.73 20.45
N CYS A 235 10.02 4.40 21.55
CA CYS A 235 11.36 4.85 21.89
C CYS A 235 12.39 3.72 21.82
N GLY A 236 13.49 3.98 21.11
CA GLY A 236 14.62 3.06 20.97
C GLY A 236 14.56 2.17 19.74
N ASP A 237 13.69 2.46 18.78
CA ASP A 237 13.60 1.73 17.50
C ASP A 237 14.50 2.33 16.41
N GLY A 238 15.10 3.50 16.68
CA GLY A 238 16.08 4.17 15.83
C GLY A 238 15.49 5.13 14.81
N TYR A 239 14.20 5.46 14.93
CA TYR A 239 13.52 6.46 14.10
C TYR A 239 12.91 7.52 14.98
N VAL A 240 13.29 8.79 14.79
CA VAL A 240 12.69 9.89 15.56
C VAL A 240 11.23 10.12 15.15
N GLN A 241 10.30 9.89 16.08
CA GLN A 241 8.86 10.02 15.88
C GLN A 241 8.31 11.36 16.38
N ILE A 242 7.89 12.23 15.47
CA ILE A 242 7.48 13.60 15.76
C ILE A 242 6.29 13.62 16.72
N GLY A 243 6.47 14.26 17.87
CA GLY A 243 5.43 14.42 18.89
C GLY A 243 5.23 13.22 19.80
N VAL A 244 5.95 12.12 19.56
CA VAL A 244 6.07 10.99 20.49
C VAL A 244 7.36 11.11 21.29
N GLU A 245 8.45 11.50 20.64
CA GLU A 245 9.78 11.62 21.23
C GLU A 245 10.58 12.80 20.66
N GLU A 246 11.65 13.18 21.36
CA GLU A 246 12.51 14.31 20.99
C GLU A 246 13.76 13.87 20.22
N CYS A 247 14.20 12.63 20.44
CA CYS A 247 15.33 11.98 19.78
C CYS A 247 15.18 10.46 19.83
N ASP A 248 15.90 9.75 18.97
CA ASP A 248 16.04 8.30 19.05
C ASP A 248 17.33 7.88 18.33
N GLU A 249 18.28 7.32 19.07
CA GLU A 249 19.51 6.72 18.56
C GLU A 249 19.47 5.18 18.64
N GLY A 250 18.26 4.63 18.82
CA GLY A 250 17.98 3.21 18.93
C GLY A 250 18.66 2.60 20.14
N ILE A 251 19.49 1.59 19.87
CA ILE A 251 20.27 0.90 20.91
C ILE A 251 21.36 1.77 21.55
N LEU A 252 21.64 2.96 21.00
CA LEU A 252 22.65 3.88 21.53
C LEU A 252 22.09 4.85 22.57
N ASN A 253 20.78 4.84 22.81
CA ASN A 253 20.17 5.66 23.86
C ASN A 253 20.80 5.35 25.23
N ASP A 254 21.35 6.36 25.89
CA ASP A 254 22.11 6.24 27.13
C ASP A 254 21.84 7.43 28.06
N ASP A 255 21.65 7.15 29.35
CA ASP A 255 21.39 8.19 30.37
C ASP A 255 22.69 8.76 30.97
N ALA A 256 23.84 8.14 30.69
CA ALA A 256 25.14 8.49 31.25
C ALA A 256 25.99 9.39 30.33
N GLU A 257 25.77 9.35 29.02
CA GLU A 257 26.55 10.11 28.03
C GLU A 257 25.82 11.40 27.61
N PRO A 258 26.48 12.59 27.64
CA PRO A 258 25.80 13.87 27.42
C PRO A 258 25.34 14.13 25.97
N ASP A 259 25.95 13.46 25.00
CA ASP A 259 25.70 13.68 23.57
C ASP A 259 24.78 12.59 22.96
N HIS A 260 24.30 11.66 23.79
CA HIS A 260 23.41 10.58 23.36
C HIS A 260 21.97 10.87 23.80
N CYS A 261 21.01 10.40 23.03
CA CYS A 261 19.61 10.47 23.42
C CYS A 261 19.38 9.68 24.72
N ARG A 262 18.53 10.17 25.64
CA ARG A 262 18.22 9.42 26.88
C ARG A 262 17.39 8.18 26.57
N ARG A 263 17.37 7.20 27.47
CA ARG A 263 16.57 5.96 27.29
C ARG A 263 15.07 6.19 27.32
N ASP A 264 14.61 7.35 27.78
CA ASP A 264 13.22 7.80 27.68
C ASP A 264 12.96 8.66 26.43
N CYS A 265 13.89 8.66 25.46
CA CYS A 265 13.85 9.36 24.18
C CYS A 265 13.60 10.86 24.27
N ARG A 266 14.15 11.44 25.35
CA ARG A 266 14.29 12.87 25.53
C ARG A 266 15.71 13.30 25.24
N LEU A 267 15.86 14.50 24.69
CA LEU A 267 17.19 15.06 24.51
C LEU A 267 17.84 15.26 25.88
N PRO A 268 19.13 14.89 26.06
CA PRO A 268 19.85 15.22 27.27
C PRO A 268 19.86 16.75 27.44
N GLU A 269 19.78 17.23 28.68
CA GLU A 269 19.86 18.66 28.96
C GLU A 269 21.25 19.18 28.59
N VAL A 270 21.37 19.76 27.39
CA VAL A 270 22.60 20.38 26.92
C VAL A 270 22.76 21.73 27.61
N CYS A 271 23.84 21.87 28.37
CA CYS A 271 24.16 23.15 29.00
C CYS A 271 24.34 24.24 27.93
N GLY A 272 23.53 25.30 28.02
CA GLY A 272 23.50 26.39 27.07
C GLY A 272 22.48 26.26 25.93
N ASP A 273 21.77 25.14 25.82
CA ASP A 273 20.63 24.96 24.91
C ASP A 273 19.34 25.42 25.61
N ALA A 274 19.07 26.71 25.49
CA ALA A 274 18.03 27.37 26.26
C ALA A 274 16.63 27.10 25.69
N ASP A 275 16.52 26.82 24.40
CA ASP A 275 15.25 26.50 23.74
C ASP A 275 14.98 24.99 23.58
N GLY A 276 15.94 24.14 23.94
CA GLY A 276 15.78 22.69 24.11
C GLY A 276 15.79 21.93 22.79
N ASN A 277 16.46 22.46 21.76
CA ASN A 277 16.50 21.88 20.43
C ASN A 277 17.72 20.96 20.19
N GLY A 278 18.54 20.75 21.22
CA GLY A 278 19.75 19.92 21.22
C GLY A 278 21.02 20.63 20.74
N ILE A 279 20.98 21.92 20.36
CA ILE A 279 22.13 22.65 19.83
C ILE A 279 22.33 24.02 20.48
N VAL A 280 23.58 24.33 20.83
CA VAL A 280 23.93 25.63 21.42
C VAL A 280 24.15 26.69 20.34
N THR A 281 23.25 27.65 20.23
CA THR A 281 23.26 28.70 19.19
C THR A 281 23.17 30.13 19.75
N ALA A 282 23.27 31.12 18.87
CA ALA A 282 23.02 32.52 19.25
C ALA A 282 21.54 32.77 19.63
N THR A 283 20.62 31.88 19.20
CA THR A 283 19.20 31.93 19.57
C THR A 283 19.03 31.65 21.05
N ASP A 284 19.79 30.69 21.58
CA ASP A 284 19.80 30.32 22.99
C ASP A 284 20.28 31.46 23.88
N ALA A 285 21.37 32.11 23.48
CA ALA A 285 21.86 33.31 24.15
C ALA A 285 20.79 34.41 24.23
N ARG A 286 20.02 34.59 23.14
CA ARG A 286 18.89 35.54 23.13
C ARG A 286 17.78 35.10 24.07
N TRP A 287 17.47 33.81 24.13
CA TRP A 287 16.47 33.25 25.03
C TRP A 287 16.84 33.50 26.51
N VAL A 288 18.07 33.15 26.88
CA VAL A 288 18.63 33.40 28.22
C VAL A 288 18.58 34.88 28.58
N LEU A 289 18.96 35.76 27.64
CA LEU A 289 18.91 37.21 27.87
C LEU A 289 17.48 37.70 28.13
N ARG A 290 16.50 37.17 27.39
CA ARG A 290 15.07 37.51 27.60
C ARG A 290 14.56 37.01 28.95
N SER A 291 14.97 35.81 29.38
CA SER A 291 14.66 35.27 30.70
C SER A 291 15.28 36.15 31.80
N ALA A 292 16.56 36.48 31.68
CA ALA A 292 17.29 37.31 32.64
C ALA A 292 16.68 38.71 32.86
N VAL A 293 15.99 39.27 31.85
CA VAL A 293 15.28 40.55 31.97
C VAL A 293 13.78 40.42 32.25
N GLY A 294 13.28 39.20 32.48
CA GLY A 294 11.88 38.91 32.82
C GLY A 294 10.88 39.07 31.66
N LEU A 295 11.35 38.95 30.40
CA LEU A 295 10.50 39.04 29.21
C LEU A 295 9.82 37.72 28.83
N ILE A 296 10.31 36.58 29.34
CA ILE A 296 9.74 35.25 29.16
C ILE A 296 9.76 34.51 30.51
N ALA A 297 8.99 33.42 30.62
CA ALA A 297 9.01 32.55 31.81
C ALA A 297 10.44 32.04 32.08
N GLN A 298 10.74 31.79 33.36
CA GLN A 298 12.07 31.42 33.82
C GLN A 298 12.60 30.23 33.02
N CYS A 299 13.80 30.36 32.49
CA CYS A 299 14.50 29.25 31.89
C CYS A 299 15.12 28.36 32.98
N ALA A 300 15.05 27.04 32.81
CA ALA A 300 15.64 26.06 33.71
C ALA A 300 17.13 26.32 33.91
N GLY A 301 17.58 26.29 35.17
CA GLY A 301 18.97 26.58 35.52
C GLY A 301 19.96 25.62 34.85
N GLY A 302 19.61 24.33 34.75
CA GLY A 302 20.43 23.30 34.10
C GLY A 302 20.73 23.54 32.61
N ARG A 303 20.01 24.46 31.95
CA ARG A 303 20.26 24.85 30.56
C ARG A 303 20.69 26.32 30.40
N CYS A 304 20.26 27.18 31.31
CA CYS A 304 20.42 28.64 31.15
C CYS A 304 21.40 29.31 32.10
N ASP A 305 21.82 28.65 33.18
CA ASP A 305 22.83 29.15 34.12
C ASP A 305 24.24 28.72 33.66
N ALA A 306 24.67 29.21 32.50
CA ALA A 306 25.88 28.75 31.81
C ALA A 306 27.21 28.98 32.56
N ASP A 307 27.20 29.72 33.67
CA ASP A 307 28.32 29.81 34.59
C ASP A 307 28.15 29.08 35.93
N GLY A 308 27.01 28.43 36.15
CA GLY A 308 26.75 27.56 37.28
C GLY A 308 26.65 28.29 38.62
N ASN A 309 26.35 29.59 38.62
CA ASN A 309 26.30 30.39 39.85
C ASN A 309 24.93 30.33 40.58
N GLY A 310 23.99 29.58 40.02
CA GLY A 310 22.60 29.43 40.46
C GLY A 310 21.69 30.57 40.02
N ARG A 311 22.10 31.43 39.06
CA ARG A 311 21.30 32.56 38.60
C ARG A 311 21.45 32.77 37.09
N VAL A 312 20.30 32.76 36.42
CA VAL A 312 20.20 33.11 35.01
C VAL A 312 20.32 34.64 34.82
N THR A 313 21.45 35.09 34.28
CA THR A 313 21.79 36.49 34.06
C THR A 313 22.24 36.77 32.62
N ALA A 314 22.52 38.05 32.30
CA ALA A 314 23.12 38.42 31.02
C ALA A 314 24.56 37.87 30.84
N THR A 315 25.23 37.48 31.93
CA THR A 315 26.55 36.84 31.88
C THR A 315 26.46 35.47 31.22
N ASP A 316 25.40 34.73 31.52
CA ASP A 316 25.11 33.40 30.97
C ASP A 316 24.83 33.47 29.48
N ALA A 317 23.96 34.40 29.08
CA ALA A 317 23.69 34.68 27.67
C ALA A 317 24.97 34.98 26.88
N ARG A 318 25.91 35.73 27.47
CA ARG A 318 27.21 36.00 26.85
C ARG A 318 28.07 34.75 26.71
N LYS A 319 28.12 33.88 27.74
CA LYS A 319 28.87 32.61 27.68
C LYS A 319 28.30 31.68 26.60
N ILE A 320 26.98 31.52 26.56
CA ILE A 320 26.28 30.73 25.54
C ILE A 320 26.55 31.29 24.15
N LEU A 321 26.51 32.62 23.98
CA LEU A 321 26.81 33.25 22.71
C LEU A 321 28.26 32.98 22.28
N HIS A 322 29.22 33.03 23.20
CA HIS A 322 30.60 32.67 22.91
C HIS A 322 30.71 31.19 22.52
N ALA A 323 29.96 30.29 23.15
CA ALA A 323 29.98 28.85 22.85
C ALA A 323 29.47 28.58 21.43
N ALA A 324 28.34 29.20 21.08
CA ALA A 324 27.74 29.11 19.75
C ALA A 324 28.68 29.55 18.61
N VAL A 325 29.67 30.40 18.90
CA VAL A 325 30.66 30.85 17.91
C VAL A 325 32.05 30.22 18.08
N GLY A 326 32.17 29.21 18.95
CA GLY A 326 33.42 28.48 19.19
C GLY A 326 34.50 29.28 19.93
N LEU A 327 34.11 30.29 20.72
CA LEU A 327 35.01 31.21 21.42
C LEU A 327 35.12 30.96 22.94
N VAL A 328 34.80 29.75 23.43
CA VAL A 328 34.81 29.46 24.88
C VAL A 328 36.03 28.63 25.29
N PRO A 329 37.03 29.23 25.96
CA PRO A 329 38.22 28.53 26.41
C PRO A 329 38.02 27.66 27.67
N GLU A 330 36.94 27.86 28.44
CA GLU A 330 36.69 27.16 29.73
C GLU A 330 35.46 26.24 29.73
N GLY A 331 34.78 26.05 28.58
CA GLY A 331 33.51 25.30 28.49
C GLY A 331 32.30 26.03 29.10
N LEU A 332 31.12 25.43 28.96
CA LEU A 332 29.90 25.81 29.68
C LEU A 332 29.73 24.88 30.87
N ASP A 333 29.30 25.40 32.02
CA ASP A 333 28.97 24.59 33.19
C ASP A 333 27.66 25.11 33.76
N CYS A 334 26.60 24.32 33.60
CA CYS A 334 25.25 24.64 34.10
C CYS A 334 24.94 23.87 35.39
N SER A 335 25.96 23.28 36.01
CA SER A 335 25.79 22.62 37.30
C SER A 335 25.86 23.64 38.43
N LEU A 336 24.96 23.48 39.38
CA LEU A 336 24.92 24.24 40.62
C LEU A 336 25.89 23.60 41.64
N PRO A 337 26.89 24.31 42.16
CA PRO A 337 27.72 23.80 43.23
C PRO A 337 26.91 23.74 44.53
N VAL A 338 26.81 22.55 45.12
CA VAL A 338 26.18 22.34 46.44
C VAL A 338 27.27 22.08 47.45
N VAL A 339 27.44 23.01 48.40
CA VAL A 339 28.46 22.94 49.45
C VAL A 339 27.85 22.35 50.72
N PHE A 340 28.51 21.32 51.25
CA PHE A 340 28.17 20.68 52.51
C PHE A 340 29.16 21.10 53.59
N SER A 341 28.67 21.67 54.69
CA SER A 341 29.49 22.19 55.80
C SER A 341 29.23 21.46 57.10
N LEU A 342 30.28 21.30 57.90
CA LEU A 342 30.17 20.97 59.31
C LEU A 342 29.83 22.26 60.06
N ASP A 343 28.65 22.32 60.67
CA ASP A 343 28.19 23.54 61.35
C ASP A 343 28.56 23.55 62.83
N ASP A 344 28.67 22.37 63.44
CA ASP A 344 29.03 22.23 64.86
C ASP A 344 30.53 22.45 65.12
N PRO A 345 30.91 23.06 66.25
CA PRO A 345 32.30 23.30 66.63
C PRO A 345 32.96 22.03 67.20
N VAL A 346 32.93 20.93 66.44
CA VAL A 346 33.52 19.62 66.79
C VAL A 346 34.67 19.27 65.86
N THR A 347 35.56 18.38 66.30
CA THR A 347 36.64 17.86 65.46
C THR A 347 36.30 16.45 64.98
N VAL A 348 36.17 16.27 63.67
CA VAL A 348 35.76 15.01 63.05
C VAL A 348 36.96 14.33 62.39
N GLY A 349 37.24 13.10 62.79
CA GLY A 349 38.27 12.22 62.21
C GLY A 349 37.73 11.29 61.14
N ALA A 350 36.51 10.75 61.32
CA ALA A 350 35.80 10.02 60.28
C ALA A 350 34.31 10.33 60.32
N LEU A 351 33.69 10.40 59.15
CA LEU A 351 32.27 10.73 58.96
C LEU A 351 31.70 9.89 57.83
N GLN A 352 30.55 9.27 58.07
CA GLN A 352 29.72 8.67 57.03
C GLN A 352 28.35 9.31 57.06
N LEU A 353 27.88 9.78 55.90
CA LEU A 353 26.56 10.38 55.77
C LEU A 353 25.87 9.92 54.49
N VAL A 354 24.55 10.04 54.49
CA VAL A 354 23.68 9.83 53.32
C VAL A 354 22.92 11.12 53.10
N VAL A 355 22.95 11.63 51.88
CA VAL A 355 22.14 12.77 51.46
C VAL A 355 20.99 12.24 50.62
N ASP A 356 19.77 12.37 51.11
CA ASP A 356 18.55 12.15 50.34
C ASP A 356 18.18 13.45 49.63
N TYR A 357 18.16 13.41 48.31
CA TYR A 357 17.82 14.54 47.46
C TYR A 357 16.55 14.26 46.63
N SER A 358 15.76 13.26 46.98
CA SER A 358 14.54 12.90 46.24
C SER A 358 13.53 14.05 46.12
N ALA A 359 13.53 14.98 47.07
CA ALA A 359 12.63 16.13 47.10
C ALA A 359 13.03 17.28 46.14
N THR A 360 14.22 17.24 45.56
CA THR A 360 14.70 18.29 44.63
C THR A 360 14.21 18.08 43.20
N GLY A 361 13.79 16.86 42.84
CA GLY A 361 13.39 16.51 41.48
C GLY A 361 14.52 16.48 40.45
N SER A 362 15.78 16.43 40.90
CA SER A 362 16.97 16.40 40.04
C SER A 362 18.11 15.59 40.69
N THR A 363 19.29 15.52 40.07
CA THR A 363 20.41 14.68 40.51
C THR A 363 21.76 15.40 40.50
N PHE A 364 22.73 14.88 41.26
CA PHE A 364 24.13 15.24 41.11
C PHE A 364 24.68 14.84 39.73
N VAL A 365 25.66 15.61 39.23
CA VAL A 365 26.32 15.33 37.96
C VAL A 365 27.19 14.08 38.09
N GLY A 366 26.83 13.03 37.35
CA GLY A 366 27.47 11.71 37.38
C GLY A 366 26.80 10.74 38.35
N SER A 367 27.05 9.44 38.14
CA SER A 367 26.47 8.34 38.93
C SER A 367 27.55 7.43 39.53
N GLY A 368 27.17 6.67 40.54
CA GLY A 368 28.08 5.81 41.28
C GLY A 368 29.27 6.60 41.84
N GLN A 369 30.47 6.05 41.66
CA GLN A 369 31.71 6.68 42.11
C GLN A 369 32.23 7.80 41.19
N HIS A 370 31.60 8.03 40.04
CA HIS A 370 31.99 9.05 39.06
C HIS A 370 31.24 10.38 39.25
N VAL A 371 30.53 10.54 40.37
CA VAL A 371 29.89 11.81 40.72
C VAL A 371 30.94 12.93 40.85
N ARG A 372 30.63 14.10 40.28
CA ARG A 372 31.51 15.28 40.29
C ARG A 372 31.45 15.99 41.64
N CYS A 373 32.12 15.42 42.63
CA CYS A 373 32.34 16.03 43.94
C CYS A 373 33.82 16.28 44.19
N VAL A 374 34.13 17.37 44.89
CA VAL A 374 35.49 17.71 45.32
C VAL A 374 35.53 18.01 46.80
N SER A 375 36.56 17.51 47.48
CA SER A 375 36.82 17.82 48.89
C SER A 375 37.29 19.26 49.03
N LEU A 376 36.77 19.98 50.03
CA LEU A 376 37.17 21.35 50.35
C LEU A 376 38.14 21.42 51.55
N THR A 377 38.32 20.30 52.25
CA THR A 377 39.27 20.21 53.37
C THR A 377 40.71 20.19 52.84
N GLY A 378 41.53 21.16 53.24
CA GLY A 378 42.93 21.29 52.79
C GLY A 378 43.89 20.22 53.33
N ASP A 379 43.43 19.32 54.20
CA ASP A 379 44.28 18.47 55.04
C ASP A 379 44.56 17.06 54.50
N GLY A 380 44.24 16.78 53.23
CA GLY A 380 44.54 15.49 52.59
C GLY A 380 43.69 14.32 53.10
N GLY A 381 42.48 14.59 53.58
CA GLY A 381 41.50 13.55 53.94
C GLY A 381 41.07 12.71 52.73
N ALA A 382 40.76 11.44 52.97
CA ALA A 382 40.20 10.56 51.96
C ALA A 382 38.68 10.73 51.92
N PHE A 383 38.15 11.04 50.73
CA PHE A 383 36.72 11.12 50.47
C PHE A 383 36.30 10.02 49.51
N SER A 384 35.15 9.42 49.76
CA SER A 384 34.44 8.55 48.82
C SER A 384 33.04 9.09 48.60
N PHE A 385 32.66 9.22 47.34
CA PHE A 385 31.31 9.62 46.93
C PHE A 385 30.69 8.46 46.15
N ASN A 386 29.40 8.22 46.37
CA ASN A 386 28.63 7.25 45.61
C ASN A 386 27.20 7.77 45.40
N ASN A 387 26.88 8.17 44.17
CA ASN A 387 25.59 8.72 43.81
C ASN A 387 24.68 7.64 43.19
N ASP A 388 23.61 7.26 43.88
CA ASP A 388 22.59 6.35 43.38
C ASP A 388 21.41 7.18 42.83
N THR A 389 21.35 7.27 41.50
CA THR A 389 20.34 8.07 40.79
C THR A 389 18.95 7.46 40.87
N ASP A 390 18.84 6.13 40.98
CA ASP A 390 17.56 5.42 41.03
C ASP A 390 16.85 5.66 42.36
N THR A 391 17.61 5.73 43.46
CA THR A 391 17.09 5.99 44.80
C THR A 391 17.24 7.44 45.25
N SER A 392 17.86 8.30 44.44
CA SER A 392 18.14 9.70 44.75
C SER A 392 18.95 9.88 46.05
N ARG A 393 20.01 9.09 46.21
CA ARG A 393 20.84 9.06 47.42
C ARG A 393 22.33 9.18 47.12
N LEU A 394 22.95 10.18 47.73
CA LEU A 394 24.40 10.36 47.72
C LEU A 394 25.00 9.86 49.03
N VAL A 395 25.77 8.77 48.96
CA VAL A 395 26.52 8.24 50.10
C VAL A 395 27.91 8.85 50.11
N VAL A 396 28.29 9.44 51.24
CA VAL A 396 29.60 10.08 51.42
C VAL A 396 30.33 9.47 52.60
N GLY A 397 31.61 9.17 52.38
CA GLY A 397 32.54 8.75 53.42
C GLY A 397 33.73 9.70 53.44
N LEU A 398 34.14 10.10 54.65
CA LEU A 398 35.30 10.94 54.91
C LEU A 398 36.15 10.29 56.01
N ALA A 399 37.47 10.26 55.82
CA ALA A 399 38.43 9.93 56.87
C ALA A 399 39.67 10.85 56.79
N THR A 400 40.09 11.40 57.93
CA THR A 400 41.29 12.25 58.06
C THR A 400 42.05 11.94 59.35
N LEU A 401 43.38 11.97 59.27
CA LEU A 401 44.26 11.79 60.42
C LEU A 401 44.46 13.07 61.23
N ALA A 402 44.33 14.24 60.58
CA ALA A 402 44.48 15.54 61.25
C ALA A 402 43.20 15.97 61.97
N GLY A 403 42.05 15.46 61.52
CA GLY A 403 40.73 15.92 61.94
C GLY A 403 40.31 17.19 61.23
N VAL A 404 39.04 17.28 60.86
CA VAL A 404 38.43 18.53 60.37
C VAL A 404 37.84 19.25 61.57
N VAL A 405 38.28 20.48 61.83
CA VAL A 405 37.76 21.31 62.93
C VAL A 405 36.60 22.15 62.40
N GLY A 406 35.39 21.91 62.91
CA GLY A 406 34.21 22.71 62.60
C GLY A 406 34.20 24.06 63.33
N PRO A 407 33.46 25.07 62.82
CA PRO A 407 32.68 25.03 61.59
C PRO A 407 33.55 25.13 60.32
N ALA A 408 33.31 24.26 59.32
CA ALA A 408 34.13 24.19 58.10
C ALA A 408 33.40 23.55 56.92
N ASP A 409 33.77 23.95 55.70
CA ASP A 409 33.28 23.29 54.47
C ASP A 409 33.97 21.95 54.26
N LEU A 410 33.17 20.90 54.04
CA LEU A 410 33.68 19.55 53.89
C LEU A 410 33.95 19.22 52.41
N PHE A 411 32.93 19.39 51.58
CA PHE A 411 32.98 19.08 50.15
C PHE A 411 31.95 19.90 49.38
N THR A 412 32.13 19.99 48.06
CA THR A 412 31.13 20.51 47.14
C THR A 412 30.88 19.51 46.02
N CYS A 413 29.63 19.41 45.58
CA CYS A 413 29.22 18.54 44.49
C CYS A 413 28.49 19.36 43.42
N ALA A 414 28.76 19.07 42.17
CA ALA A 414 28.03 19.62 41.03
C ALA A 414 26.63 18.98 40.96
N PHE A 415 25.59 19.81 40.93
CA PHE A 415 24.19 19.38 40.92
C PHE A 415 23.47 19.90 39.68
N LEU A 416 22.71 19.04 38.99
CA LEU A 416 21.91 19.48 37.85
C LEU A 416 20.70 20.24 38.36
N GLN A 417 20.51 21.47 37.91
CA GLN A 417 19.35 22.27 38.31
C GLN A 417 18.17 21.93 37.40
N GLY A 418 17.02 21.58 37.99
CA GLY A 418 15.78 21.44 37.23
C GLY A 418 15.19 22.80 36.85
N ASP A 419 13.87 22.85 36.64
CA ASP A 419 13.15 24.08 36.28
C ASP A 419 13.19 25.13 37.40
N GLU A 420 13.20 24.70 38.67
CA GLU A 420 13.34 25.57 39.83
C GLU A 420 14.67 25.34 40.57
N PRO A 421 15.29 26.41 41.10
CA PRO A 421 16.49 26.27 41.92
C PRO A 421 16.16 25.48 43.20
N PRO A 422 16.95 24.44 43.54
CA PRO A 422 16.69 23.66 44.74
C PRO A 422 16.92 24.52 45.99
N LEU A 423 16.22 24.19 47.06
CA LEU A 423 16.34 24.80 48.38
C LEU A 423 17.17 23.90 49.31
N PRO A 424 17.94 24.44 50.26
CA PRO A 424 18.78 23.63 51.14
C PRO A 424 18.00 22.58 51.93
N GLU A 425 16.77 22.88 52.34
CA GLU A 425 15.89 21.97 53.08
C GLU A 425 15.43 20.75 52.27
N GLN A 426 15.58 20.75 50.95
CA GLN A 426 15.26 19.60 50.11
C GLN A 426 16.37 18.54 50.11
N PHE A 427 17.54 18.87 50.67
CA PHE A 427 18.65 17.93 50.88
C PHE A 427 18.63 17.46 52.33
N VAL A 428 18.08 16.26 52.58
CA VAL A 428 18.03 15.67 53.91
C VAL A 428 19.32 14.92 54.16
N VAL A 429 20.11 15.38 55.14
CA VAL A 429 21.41 14.78 55.48
C VAL A 429 21.29 13.92 56.74
N ASP A 430 21.47 12.61 56.56
CA ASP A 430 21.52 11.63 57.64
C ASP A 430 22.97 11.23 57.93
N VAL A 431 23.49 11.61 59.10
CA VAL A 431 24.81 11.15 59.56
C VAL A 431 24.67 9.74 60.13
N VAL A 432 25.32 8.78 59.47
CA VAL A 432 25.29 7.35 59.82
C VAL A 432 26.31 7.03 60.90
N ASP A 433 27.51 7.60 60.81
CA ASP A 433 28.58 7.39 61.78
C ASP A 433 29.51 8.62 61.84
N ALA A 434 30.01 8.93 63.04
CA ALA A 434 30.93 10.03 63.28
C ALA A 434 31.90 9.71 64.43
N SER A 435 33.19 9.96 64.22
CA SER A 435 34.21 9.80 65.26
C SER A 435 35.25 10.90 65.24
N ASP A 436 35.90 11.14 66.38
CA ASP A 436 37.04 12.06 66.50
C ASP A 436 38.31 11.47 65.84
N PRO A 437 39.41 12.23 65.68
CA PRO A 437 40.66 11.72 65.10
C PRO A 437 41.32 10.57 65.88
N SER A 438 40.88 10.31 67.12
CA SER A 438 41.30 9.17 67.93
C SER A 438 40.34 7.97 67.82
N VAL A 439 39.42 7.99 66.85
CA VAL A 439 38.43 6.94 66.57
C VAL A 439 37.46 6.74 67.74
N ARG A 440 37.20 7.79 68.54
CA ARG A 440 36.15 7.75 69.56
C ARG A 440 34.85 8.24 68.95
N PRO A 441 33.74 7.49 69.10
CA PRO A 441 32.43 7.95 68.64
C PRO A 441 32.09 9.31 69.23
N ILE A 442 31.54 10.19 68.39
CA ILE A 442 31.01 11.48 68.80
C ILE A 442 29.51 11.53 68.48
N ASP A 443 28.79 12.43 69.12
CA ASP A 443 27.39 12.68 68.74
C ASP A 443 27.35 13.14 67.27
N PRO A 444 26.35 12.70 66.47
CA PRO A 444 26.23 13.09 65.08
C PRO A 444 26.21 14.61 64.93
N PRO A 445 27.19 15.21 64.22
CA PRO A 445 27.22 16.66 64.07
C PRO A 445 26.18 17.14 63.06
N ALA A 446 25.75 18.40 63.21
CA ALA A 446 24.94 19.09 62.22
C ALA A 446 25.74 19.36 60.94
N ILE A 447 25.16 18.94 59.81
CA ILE A 447 25.69 19.20 58.47
C ILE A 447 24.77 20.19 57.76
N GLY A 448 25.33 21.35 57.40
CA GLY A 448 24.66 22.39 56.63
C GLY A 448 24.78 22.17 55.12
N VAL A 449 23.80 22.68 54.38
CA VAL A 449 23.77 22.67 52.91
C VAL A 449 23.59 24.11 52.42
N ARG A 450 24.35 24.51 51.39
CA ARG A 450 24.20 25.81 50.72
C ARG A 450 24.71 25.77 49.27
N PHE A 451 24.41 26.81 48.51
CA PHE A 451 24.79 26.97 47.11
C PHE A 451 25.81 28.09 46.93
#